data_AF-A0AAD1EMX1-F1
#
_entry.id   AF-A0AAD1EMX1-F1
#
_cell.length_a   1.000
_cell.length_b   1.000
_cell.length_c   1.000
_cell.angle_alpha   90.00
_cell.angle_beta   90.00
_cell.angle_gamma   90.00
#
_symmetry.space_group_name_H-M   'P 1'
#
loop_
_entity.id
_entity.type
_entity.pdbx_description
1 polymer ?
#
loop_
_entity_poly.entity_id
_entity_poly.type
_entity_poly.pdbx_seq_one_letter_code
_entity_poly.pdbx_strand_id
1 'polypeptide(L)' 'MSGFLIEYNRRSSDWRLTEYTGEDGPRDAMINRLRLERERTDGDWEIAALASDSLDSLQETHSRYFRGKELASA' A
#
# COMPACT_ATOMS: atom_id res chain seq x y z
N MET A 1 9.00 -12.36 -5.02
CA MET A 1 8.84 -10.95 -4.65
C MET A 1 7.39 -10.76 -4.24
N SER A 2 7.12 -10.23 -3.05
CA SER A 2 5.74 -9.96 -2.59
C SER A 2 5.20 -8.71 -3.26
N GLY A 3 3.87 -8.64 -3.37
CA GLY A 3 3.16 -7.39 -3.68
C GLY A 3 2.71 -6.71 -2.40
N PHE A 4 2.80 -5.40 -2.34
CA PHE A 4 2.36 -4.59 -1.21
C PHE A 4 1.38 -3.55 -1.71
N LEU A 5 0.22 -3.49 -1.08
CA LEU A 5 -0.77 -2.46 -1.27
C LEU A 5 -0.72 -1.51 -0.08
N ILE A 6 -0.49 -0.24 -0.37
CA ILE A 6 -0.44 0.84 0.61
C ILE A 6 -1.61 1.78 0.35
N GLU A 7 -2.40 2.04 1.38
CA GLU A 7 -3.30 3.20 1.41
C GLU A 7 -2.65 4.25 2.32
N TYR A 8 -2.38 5.45 1.81
CA TYR A 8 -1.68 6.51 2.52
C TYR A 8 -2.50 7.78 2.56
N ASN A 9 -2.80 8.30 3.74
CA ASN A 9 -3.49 9.56 3.90
C ASN A 9 -2.50 10.74 3.80
N ARG A 10 -2.62 11.55 2.75
CA ARG A 10 -1.70 12.66 2.45
C ARG A 10 -1.77 13.80 3.47
N ARG A 11 -2.86 13.89 4.25
CA ARG A 11 -3.08 14.93 5.26
C ARG A 11 -2.54 14.52 6.63
N SER A 12 -2.88 13.32 7.10
CA SER A 12 -2.43 12.83 8.42
C SER A 12 -1.11 12.05 8.39
N SER A 13 -0.67 11.64 7.20
CA SER A 13 0.42 10.67 6.99
C SER A 13 0.13 9.25 7.52
N ASP A 14 -1.09 8.98 7.98
CA ASP A 14 -1.48 7.63 8.40
C ASP A 14 -1.53 6.69 7.20
N TRP A 15 -1.28 5.41 7.44
CA TRP A 15 -1.15 4.44 6.38
C TRP A 15 -1.73 3.08 6.77
N ARG A 16 -2.16 2.32 5.75
CA ARG A 16 -2.53 0.90 5.85
C ARG A 16 -1.65 0.12 4.90
N LEU A 17 -1.35 -1.11 5.26
CA LEU A 17 -0.59 -2.03 4.45
C LEU A 17 -1.32 -3.36 4.31
N THR A 18 -1.36 -3.90 3.10
CA THR A 18 -1.76 -5.27 2.83
C THR A 18 -0.68 -5.94 2.00
N GLU A 19 -0.11 -7.04 2.51
CA GLU A 19 0.87 -7.85 1.80
C GLU A 19 0.18 -8.99 1.04
N TYR A 20 0.63 -9.19 -0.19
CA TYR A 20 0.27 -10.28 -1.09
C TYR A 20 1.51 -11.13 -1.33
N THR A 21 1.53 -12.33 -0.76
CA THR A 21 2.65 -13.27 -0.87
C THR A 21 2.50 -14.17 -2.10
N GLY A 22 3.60 -14.79 -2.52
CA GLY A 22 3.62 -15.71 -3.66
C GLY A 22 4.00 -15.08 -4.99
N GLU A 23 4.03 -15.90 -6.05
CA GLU A 23 4.47 -15.49 -7.39
C GLU A 23 3.57 -14.41 -8.01
N ASP A 24 2.27 -14.48 -7.73
CA ASP A 24 1.27 -13.52 -8.21
C ASP A 24 1.09 -12.29 -7.31
N GLY A 25 1.84 -12.19 -6.20
CA GLY A 25 1.67 -11.15 -5.19
C GLY A 25 1.61 -9.72 -5.77
N PRO A 26 2.58 -9.28 -6.59
CA PRO A 26 2.56 -7.96 -7.22
C PRO A 26 1.34 -7.73 -8.13
N ARG A 27 0.88 -8.78 -8.82
CA ARG A 27 -0.30 -8.72 -9.69
C ARG A 27 -1.56 -8.53 -8.85
N ASP A 28 -1.70 -9.28 -7.76
CA ASP A 28 -2.85 -9.20 -6.87
C ASP A 28 -2.92 -7.83 -6.17
N ALA A 29 -1.78 -7.30 -5.72
CA ALA A 29 -1.69 -5.94 -5.16
C ALA A 29 -2.15 -4.88 -6.18
N MET A 30 -1.73 -4.99 -7.44
CA MET A 30 -2.15 -4.07 -8.50
C MET A 30 -3.65 -4.18 -8.80
N ILE A 31 -4.21 -5.40 -8.86
CA ILE A 31 -5.65 -5.60 -9.07
C ILE A 31 -6.44 -4.95 -7.94
N ASN A 32 -6.02 -5.15 -6.68
CA ASN A 32 -6.73 -4.56 -5.56
C ASN A 32 -6.58 -3.03 -5.51
N ARG A 33 -5.41 -2.48 -5.88
CA ARG A 33 -5.25 -1.03 -6.07
C ARG A 33 -6.29 -0.49 -7.04
N LEU A 34 -6.42 -1.08 -8.22
CA LEU A 34 -7.38 -0.62 -9.23
C LEU A 34 -8.83 -0.71 -8.75
N ARG A 35 -9.15 -1.75 -7.96
CA ARG A 35 -10.47 -1.89 -7.33
C ARG A 35 -10.72 -0.76 -6.33
N LEU A 36 -9.80 -0.53 -5.39
CA LEU A 36 -9.95 0.51 -4.39
C LEU A 36 -9.93 1.91 -5.00
N GLU A 37 -9.11 2.17 -6.01
CA GLU A 37 -9.10 3.47 -6.71
C GLU A 37 -10.46 3.80 -7.33
N ARG A 38 -11.20 2.80 -7.84
CA ARG A 38 -12.56 2.97 -8.36
C ARG A 38 -13.60 3.21 -7.27
N GLU A 39 -13.41 2.63 -6.09
CA GLU A 39 -14.31 2.75 -4.93
C GLU A 39 -14.00 3.99 -4.09
N ARG A 40 -12.82 4.60 -4.27
CA ARG A 40 -12.33 5.70 -3.44
C ARG A 40 -13.20 6.94 -3.57
N THR A 41 -13.79 7.33 -2.44
CA THR A 41 -14.57 8.56 -2.29
C THR A 41 -13.77 9.71 -1.69
N ASP A 42 -12.72 9.42 -0.91
CA ASP A 42 -11.89 10.40 -0.24
C ASP A 42 -10.59 10.69 -1.01
N GLY A 43 -10.44 11.95 -1.42
CA GLY A 43 -9.30 12.48 -2.16
C GLY A 43 -7.98 12.44 -1.41
N ASP A 44 -8.02 12.46 -0.07
CA ASP A 44 -6.84 12.53 0.78
C ASP A 44 -6.10 11.17 0.88
N TRP A 45 -6.77 10.06 0.55
CA TRP A 45 -6.14 8.73 0.50
C TRP A 45 -5.52 8.48 -0.88
N GLU A 46 -4.22 8.21 -0.90
CA GLU A 46 -3.46 7.71 -2.05
C GLU A 46 -3.35 6.19 -1.96
N ILE A 47 -3.51 5.49 -3.08
CA ILE A 47 -3.46 4.02 -3.13
C ILE A 47 -2.33 3.60 -4.05
N ALA A 48 -1.34 2.90 -3.51
CA ALA A 48 -0.13 2.49 -4.22
C ALA A 48 0.04 0.97 -4.14
N ALA A 49 0.43 0.36 -5.27
CA ALA A 49 0.82 -1.04 -5.33
C ALA A 49 2.32 -1.09 -5.68
N LEU A 50 3.11 -1.81 -4.89
CA LEU A 50 4.56 -1.88 -4.99
C LEU A 50 5.01 -3.33 -4.91
N ALA A 51 6.03 -3.69 -5.67
CA ALA A 51 6.68 -4.99 -5.55
C ALA A 51 7.97 -4.81 -4.73
N SER A 52 8.19 -5.67 -3.74
CA SER A 52 9.41 -5.66 -2.92
C SER A 52 9.71 -7.07 -2.40
N ASP A 53 10.96 -7.31 -2.03
CA ASP A 53 11.39 -8.59 -1.47
C ASP A 53 11.05 -8.72 0.02
N SER A 54 10.88 -7.59 0.73
CA SER A 54 10.46 -7.55 2.12
C SER A 54 9.81 -6.22 2.49
N LEU A 55 9.11 -6.20 3.63
CA LEU A 55 8.59 -4.98 4.23
C LEU A 55 9.71 -4.02 4.63
N ASP A 56 10.80 -4.50 5.21
CA ASP A 56 11.94 -3.66 5.60
C ASP A 56 12.50 -2.90 4.39
N SER A 57 12.75 -3.60 3.28
CA SER A 57 13.24 -2.98 2.04
C SER A 57 12.25 -1.96 1.46
N LEU A 58 10.95 -2.26 1.57
CA LEU A 58 9.89 -1.34 1.17
C LEU A 58 9.89 -0.06 2.02
N GLN A 59 10.04 -0.19 3.33
CA GLN A 59 10.10 0.95 4.26
C GLN A 59 11.32 1.82 4.02
N GLU A 60 12.48 1.23 3.70
CA GLU A 60 13.70 1.97 3.36
C GLU A 60 13.54 2.75 2.04
N THR A 61 13.09 2.07 0.98
CA THR A 61 13.03 2.64 -0.37
C THR A 61 11.84 3.56 -0.61
N HIS A 62 10.73 3.34 0.10
CA HIS A 62 9.47 4.07 -0.04
C HIS A 62 9.01 4.68 1.29
N SER A 63 9.96 5.10 2.13
CA SER A 63 9.75 5.68 3.47
C SER A 63 8.71 6.81 3.55
N ARG A 64 8.41 7.48 2.43
CA ARG A 64 7.37 8.52 2.36
C ARG A 64 6.01 8.04 2.88
N TYR A 65 5.67 6.77 2.67
CA TYR A 65 4.37 6.21 3.05
C TYR A 65 4.29 5.83 4.54
N PHE A 66 5.42 5.71 5.22
CA PHE A 66 5.52 5.14 6.57
C PHE A 66 5.82 6.20 7.64
N ARG A 67 5.35 7.44 7.44
CA ARG A 67 5.67 8.58 8.32
C ARG A 67 4.71 8.77 9.48
N GLY A 68 3.43 8.43 9.29
CA GLY A 68 2.40 8.54 10.32
C GLY A 68 2.13 7.20 10.99
N LYS A 69 0.91 7.02 11.52
CA LYS A 69 0.53 5.81 12.23
C LYS A 69 0.06 4.73 11.26
N GLU A 70 0.47 3.50 11.52
CA GLU A 70 -0.15 2.34 10.91
C GLU A 70 -1.58 2.20 11.46
N LEU A 71 -2.54 2.10 10.54
CA LEU A 71 -3.92 1.75 10.84
C LEU A 71 -4.17 0.31 10.44
N ALA A 72 -5.16 -0.33 11.08
CA ALA A 72 -5.64 -1.62 10.61
C ALA A 72 -6.08 -1.53 9.14
N SER A 73 -5.71 -2.52 8.34
CA SER A 73 -6.26 -2.72 7.01
C SER A 73 -7.78 -2.87 7.09
N ALA A 74 -8.47 -2.24 6.14
CA ALA A 74 -9.93 -2.19 6.09
C ALA A 74 -10.53 -3.46 5.46
#